data_AF-H5SQ02-F1
#
_entry.id   AF-H5SQ02-F1
#
_cell.length_a   1.000
_cell.length_b   1.000
_cell.length_c   1.000
_cell.angle_alpha   90.00
_cell.angle_beta   90.00
_cell.angle_gamma   90.00
#
_symmetry.space_group_name_H-M   'P 1'
#
loop_
_entity.id
_entity.type
_entity.pdbx_description
1 polymer ?
#
loop_
_entity_poly.entity_id
_entity_poly.type
_entity_poly.pdbx_seq_one_letter_code
_entity_poly.pdbx_strand_id
1 'polypeptide(L)'
;MSTITMKQLLEAGVHFGHQTNRWHPKMKPFIYGSRNGIHIIDLQKTVEYFDRAYKFIVDLTSQGGKVLFVGTKKQAQETLKEEAERANMCYVVTRWLGGTLTNFKTIKKRIDKYLELEKLDEESDQHSYLTKKEILKLKKERDKLKKYFEGLKNMKKLPDAIYVVDTKREETAVREA
;
A
#
# COMPACT_ATOMS: atom_id res chain seq x y z
N MET A 1 18.92 -15.91 -9.54
CA MET A 1 18.09 -14.71 -9.34
C MET A 1 17.16 -14.58 -10.53
N SER A 2 15.85 -14.50 -10.34
CA SER A 2 14.90 -14.32 -11.46
C SER A 2 14.86 -12.85 -11.86
N THR A 3 15.80 -12.43 -12.69
CA THR A 3 15.73 -11.13 -13.37
C THR A 3 14.51 -11.13 -14.26
N ILE A 4 13.58 -10.19 -14.04
CA ILE A 4 12.41 -10.05 -14.90
C ILE A 4 12.89 -9.80 -16.33
N THR A 5 12.46 -10.64 -17.26
CA THR A 5 12.83 -10.48 -18.67
C THR A 5 11.90 -9.46 -19.34
N MET A 6 12.42 -8.74 -20.33
CA MET A 6 11.61 -7.82 -21.14
C MET A 6 10.43 -8.54 -21.82
N LYS A 7 10.62 -9.80 -22.20
CA LYS A 7 9.55 -10.65 -22.77
C LYS A 7 8.39 -10.82 -21.79
N GLN A 8 8.66 -11.12 -20.51
CA GLN A 8 7.62 -11.24 -19.49
C GLN A 8 6.89 -9.92 -19.25
N LEU A 9 7.59 -8.78 -19.25
CA LEU A 9 6.97 -7.46 -19.13
C LEU A 9 6.05 -7.14 -20.32
N LEU A 10 6.45 -7.56 -21.52
CA LEU A 10 5.67 -7.39 -22.73
C LEU A 10 4.40 -8.25 -22.69
N GLU A 11 4.52 -9.52 -22.32
CA GLU A 11 3.40 -10.47 -22.18
C GLU A 11 2.42 -10.04 -21.07
N ALA A 12 2.92 -9.50 -19.97
CA ALA A 12 2.11 -8.94 -18.88
C ALA A 12 1.41 -7.62 -19.25
N GLY A 13 1.73 -7.01 -20.40
CA GLY A 13 1.09 -5.77 -20.85
C GLY A 13 1.48 -4.53 -20.06
N VAL A 14 2.58 -4.53 -19.30
CA VAL A 14 2.98 -3.39 -18.44
C VAL A 14 3.47 -2.16 -19.23
N HIS A 15 3.74 -2.34 -20.52
CA HIS A 15 4.19 -1.28 -21.42
C HIS A 15 3.06 -0.31 -21.82
N PHE A 16 1.80 -0.68 -21.58
CA PHE A 16 0.66 0.19 -21.88
C PHE A 16 0.52 1.30 -20.83
N GLY A 17 0.67 2.54 -21.28
CA GLY A 17 0.42 3.74 -20.49
C GLY A 17 -1.02 4.25 -20.62
N HIS A 18 -1.20 5.54 -20.39
CA HIS A 18 -2.48 6.23 -20.55
C HIS A 18 -2.63 6.84 -21.94
N GLN A 19 -3.81 7.39 -22.24
CA GLN A 19 -4.07 8.16 -23.45
C GLN A 19 -3.12 9.37 -23.56
N THR A 20 -2.81 9.78 -24.79
CA THR A 20 -1.91 10.92 -25.08
C THR A 20 -2.35 12.24 -24.46
N ASN A 21 -3.64 12.41 -24.19
CA ASN A 21 -4.17 13.61 -23.53
C ASN A 21 -3.99 13.59 -22.00
N ARG A 22 -3.66 12.44 -21.42
CA ARG A 22 -3.54 12.22 -19.96
C ARG A 22 -2.12 11.80 -19.61
N TRP A 23 -1.16 12.66 -19.89
CA TRP A 23 0.25 12.44 -19.57
C TRP A 23 0.85 13.63 -18.82
N HIS A 24 1.96 13.38 -18.13
CA HIS A 24 2.72 14.42 -17.44
C HIS A 24 4.00 14.70 -18.22
N PRO A 25 4.35 15.96 -18.59
CA PRO A 25 5.50 16.27 -19.44
C PRO A 25 6.84 15.70 -18.94
N LYS A 26 7.05 15.67 -17.62
CA LYS A 26 8.24 15.05 -17.00
C LYS A 26 8.38 13.54 -17.25
N MET A 27 7.32 12.86 -17.72
CA MET A 27 7.38 11.46 -18.12
C MET A 27 7.97 11.24 -19.51
N LYS A 28 8.24 12.30 -20.28
CA LYS A 28 8.81 12.22 -21.64
C LYS A 28 10.04 11.28 -21.73
N PRO A 29 10.99 11.29 -20.78
CA PRO A 29 12.14 10.39 -20.84
C PRO A 29 11.78 8.91 -20.66
N PHE A 30 10.64 8.57 -20.07
CA PHE A 30 10.21 7.20 -19.78
C PHE A 30 9.21 6.66 -20.82
N ILE A 31 8.79 7.50 -21.77
CA ILE A 31 7.85 7.14 -22.83
C ILE A 31 8.66 6.81 -24.08
N TYR A 32 8.50 5.59 -24.59
CA TYR A 32 9.10 5.14 -25.85
C TYR A 32 8.41 5.79 -27.05
N GLY A 33 7.08 5.90 -27.02
CA GLY A 33 6.29 6.49 -28.10
C GLY A 33 4.79 6.43 -27.81
N SER A 34 3.97 6.55 -28.86
CA SER A 34 2.52 6.37 -28.76
C SER A 34 1.97 5.58 -29.95
N ARG A 35 1.04 4.66 -29.70
CA ARG A 35 0.34 3.88 -30.72
C ARG A 35 -1.16 3.92 -30.44
N ASN A 36 -1.97 4.21 -31.47
CA ASN A 36 -3.44 4.31 -31.35
C ASN A 36 -3.89 5.26 -30.22
N GLY A 37 -3.17 6.36 -30.00
CA GLY A 37 -3.48 7.33 -28.95
C GLY A 37 -3.14 6.91 -27.52
N ILE A 38 -2.43 5.78 -27.32
CA ILE A 38 -1.94 5.32 -26.01
C ILE A 38 -0.42 5.45 -25.96
N HIS A 39 0.11 5.99 -24.87
CA HIS A 39 1.56 6.03 -24.63
C HIS A 39 2.12 4.64 -24.34
N ILE A 40 3.29 4.34 -24.91
CA ILE A 40 4.05 3.13 -24.65
C ILE A 40 5.22 3.48 -23.74
N ILE A 41 5.33 2.79 -22.62
CA ILE A 41 6.41 2.96 -21.63
C ILE A 41 7.65 2.22 -22.13
N ASP A 42 8.81 2.85 -21.96
CA ASP A 42 10.11 2.26 -22.30
C ASP A 42 10.46 1.11 -21.33
N LEU A 43 10.40 -0.13 -21.85
CA LEU A 43 10.70 -1.33 -21.07
C LEU A 43 12.19 -1.49 -20.76
N GLN A 44 13.11 -0.94 -21.57
CA GLN A 44 14.55 -1.00 -21.28
C GLN A 44 14.83 -0.23 -20.00
N LYS A 45 14.32 1.00 -19.91
CA LYS A 45 14.42 1.82 -18.70
C LYS A 45 13.71 1.14 -17.54
N THR A 46 12.53 0.57 -17.76
CA THR A 46 11.78 -0.12 -16.72
C THR A 46 12.60 -1.23 -16.06
N VAL A 47 13.31 -2.05 -16.85
CA VAL A 47 14.19 -3.10 -16.32
C VAL A 47 15.33 -2.52 -15.49
N GLU A 48 16.00 -1.48 -15.97
CA GLU A 48 17.10 -0.82 -15.26
C GLU A 48 16.65 -0.24 -13.90
N TYR A 49 15.53 0.50 -13.89
CA TYR A 49 14.98 1.06 -12.66
C TYR A 49 14.44 -0.01 -11.72
N PHE A 50 13.89 -1.11 -12.26
CA PHE A 50 13.44 -2.24 -11.47
C PHE A 50 14.61 -2.89 -10.72
N ASP A 51 15.73 -3.14 -11.40
CA ASP A 51 16.92 -3.71 -10.77
C ASP A 51 17.48 -2.79 -9.67
N ARG A 52 17.47 -1.47 -9.90
CA ARG A 52 17.87 -0.49 -8.88
C ARG A 52 16.95 -0.52 -7.66
N ALA A 53 15.63 -0.53 -7.88
CA ALA A 53 14.66 -0.60 -6.80
C ALA A 53 14.75 -1.93 -6.04
N TYR A 54 14.93 -3.04 -6.75
CA TYR A 54 15.11 -4.37 -6.16
C TYR A 54 16.32 -4.41 -5.23
N LYS A 55 17.48 -3.93 -5.69
CA LYS A 55 18.70 -3.85 -4.86
C LYS A 55 18.46 -3.02 -3.59
N PHE A 56 17.85 -1.84 -3.72
CA PHE A 56 17.51 -1.00 -2.58
C PHE A 56 16.61 -1.71 -1.55
N ILE A 57 15.58 -2.41 -2.00
CA ILE A 57 14.67 -3.15 -1.10
C ILE A 57 15.38 -4.33 -0.43
N VAL A 58 16.23 -5.06 -1.16
CA VAL A 58 17.03 -6.15 -0.60
C VAL A 58 17.97 -5.62 0.47
N ASP A 59 18.69 -4.53 0.20
CA ASP A 59 19.62 -3.93 1.16
C ASP A 59 18.87 -3.44 2.40
N LEU A 60 17.74 -2.74 2.22
CA LEU A 60 16.91 -2.24 3.32
C LEU A 60 16.36 -3.36 4.20
N THR A 61 15.83 -4.42 3.59
CA THR A 61 15.24 -5.54 4.33
C THR A 61 16.31 -6.40 5.01
N SER A 62 17.52 -6.49 4.44
CA SER A 62 18.68 -7.16 5.08
C SER A 62 19.10 -6.50 6.40
N GLN A 63 18.86 -5.19 6.53
CA GLN A 63 19.12 -4.41 7.75
C GLN A 63 17.92 -4.42 8.72
N GLY A 64 16.87 -5.17 8.42
CA GLY A 64 15.65 -5.22 9.22
C GLY A 64 14.70 -4.03 9.00
N GLY A 65 14.90 -3.26 7.93
CA GLY A 65 14.03 -2.16 7.54
C GLY A 65 12.61 -2.64 7.19
N LYS A 66 11.62 -1.78 7.43
CA LYS A 66 10.21 -2.05 7.16
C LYS A 66 9.71 -1.22 5.98
N VAL A 67 9.02 -1.89 5.05
CA VAL A 67 8.41 -1.25 3.89
C VAL A 67 6.90 -1.17 4.11
N LEU A 68 6.32 0.00 3.88
CA LEU A 68 4.87 0.20 3.88
C LEU A 68 4.32 0.16 2.45
N PHE A 69 3.43 -0.79 2.16
CA PHE A 69 2.77 -0.88 0.86
C PHE A 69 1.51 -0.02 0.84
N VAL A 70 1.33 0.82 -0.17
CA VAL A 70 0.19 1.73 -0.28
C VAL A 70 -0.41 1.63 -1.67
N GLY A 71 -1.72 1.39 -1.75
CA GLY A 71 -2.44 1.43 -3.01
C GLY A 71 -3.94 1.28 -2.81
N THR A 72 -4.69 2.37 -3.00
CA THR A 72 -6.16 2.35 -2.85
C THR A 72 -6.91 2.08 -4.15
N LYS A 73 -6.19 1.91 -5.24
CA LYS A 73 -6.77 1.57 -6.55
C LYS A 73 -7.38 0.18 -6.49
N LYS A 74 -8.68 0.05 -6.80
CA LYS A 74 -9.44 -1.23 -6.76
C LYS A 74 -8.69 -2.41 -7.40
N GLN A 75 -8.05 -2.18 -8.56
CA GLN A 75 -7.29 -3.21 -9.28
C GLN A 75 -6.02 -3.69 -8.54
N ALA A 76 -5.51 -2.90 -7.59
CA ALA A 76 -4.30 -3.19 -6.84
C ALA A 76 -4.57 -3.62 -5.40
N GLN A 77 -5.80 -3.45 -4.87
CA GLN A 77 -6.09 -3.68 -3.45
C GLN A 77 -5.82 -5.13 -3.02
N GLU A 78 -6.36 -6.09 -3.77
CA GLU A 78 -6.24 -7.52 -3.44
C GLU A 78 -4.79 -7.99 -3.59
N THR A 79 -4.18 -7.75 -4.75
CA THR A 79 -2.78 -8.11 -5.03
C THR A 79 -1.81 -7.48 -4.03
N LEU A 80 -1.99 -6.19 -3.68
CA LEU A 80 -1.08 -5.52 -2.75
C LEU A 80 -1.25 -6.05 -1.32
N LYS A 81 -2.47 -6.41 -0.91
CA LYS A 81 -2.73 -7.03 0.40
C LYS A 81 -2.05 -8.41 0.47
N GLU A 82 -2.32 -9.28 -0.50
CA GLU A 82 -1.76 -10.64 -0.55
C GLU A 82 -0.23 -10.64 -0.55
N GLU A 83 0.38 -9.77 -1.35
CA GLU A 83 1.84 -9.68 -1.46
C GLU A 83 2.49 -9.06 -0.22
N ALA A 84 1.84 -8.08 0.41
CA ALA A 84 2.33 -7.51 1.67
C ALA A 84 2.22 -8.52 2.82
N GLU A 85 1.14 -9.29 2.90
CA GLU A 85 0.97 -10.36 3.88
C GLU A 85 2.01 -11.48 3.67
N ARG A 86 2.23 -11.89 2.41
CA ARG A 86 3.28 -12.86 2.04
C ARG A 86 4.68 -12.37 2.43
N ALA A 87 4.93 -11.07 2.31
CA ALA A 87 6.20 -10.43 2.70
C ALA A 87 6.28 -10.09 4.21
N ASN A 88 5.22 -10.33 4.98
CA ASN A 88 5.10 -9.91 6.39
C ASN A 88 5.40 -8.41 6.61
N MET A 89 4.87 -7.58 5.71
CA MET A 89 4.99 -6.13 5.70
C MET A 89 3.64 -5.46 5.92
N CYS A 90 3.65 -4.21 6.36
CA CYS A 90 2.43 -3.44 6.58
C CYS A 90 1.89 -2.90 5.26
N TYR A 91 0.57 -2.73 5.17
CA TYR A 91 -0.09 -2.22 3.96
C TYR A 91 -1.28 -1.29 4.23
N VAL A 92 -1.61 -0.47 3.24
CA VAL A 92 -2.80 0.39 3.20
C VAL A 92 -3.48 0.24 1.83
N VAL A 93 -4.61 -0.45 1.79
CA VAL A 93 -5.37 -0.75 0.56
C VAL A 93 -6.68 0.00 0.44
N THR A 94 -7.25 0.48 1.54
CA THR A 94 -8.60 1.05 1.55
C THR A 94 -8.60 2.55 1.33
N ARG A 95 -7.92 3.27 2.21
CA ARG A 95 -7.79 4.72 2.15
C ARG A 95 -6.57 5.18 2.94
N TRP A 96 -5.76 6.05 2.35
CA TRP A 96 -4.74 6.77 3.09
C TRP A 96 -5.38 7.79 4.04
N LEU A 97 -5.07 7.69 5.33
CA LEU A 97 -5.46 8.68 6.33
C LEU A 97 -4.34 9.73 6.39
N GLY A 98 -4.67 10.99 6.13
CA GLY A 98 -3.70 12.08 6.25
C GLY A 98 -3.11 12.13 7.65
N GLY A 99 -1.79 12.29 7.74
CA GLY A 99 -1.05 12.25 8.99
C GLY A 99 -0.61 10.85 9.41
N THR A 100 -0.67 9.85 8.52
CA THR A 100 -0.18 8.49 8.82
C THR A 100 1.32 8.49 9.08
N LEU A 101 2.11 9.29 8.37
CA LEU A 101 3.54 9.43 8.63
C LEU A 101 3.84 10.66 9.48
N THR A 102 3.24 11.80 9.16
CA THR A 102 3.57 13.09 9.81
C THR A 102 2.97 13.23 11.22
N ASN A 103 1.84 12.57 11.50
CA ASN A 103 1.18 12.54 12.83
C ASN A 103 0.99 11.11 13.34
N PHE A 104 2.05 10.30 13.24
CA PHE A 104 2.01 8.89 13.61
C PHE A 104 1.58 8.65 15.06
N LYS A 105 1.88 9.56 16.01
CA LYS A 105 1.43 9.43 17.41
C LYS A 105 -0.09 9.33 17.54
N THR A 106 -0.84 10.10 16.74
CA THR A 106 -2.31 10.08 16.78
C THR A 106 -2.87 8.85 16.09
N ILE A 107 -2.25 8.46 14.97
CA ILE A 107 -2.63 7.26 14.23
C ILE A 107 -2.35 5.99 15.04
N LYS A 108 -1.21 5.94 15.74
CA LYS A 108 -0.86 4.84 16.65
C LYS A 108 -1.93 4.64 17.73
N LYS A 109 -2.39 5.72 18.39
CA LYS A 109 -3.51 5.63 19.35
C LYS A 109 -4.79 5.03 18.75
N ARG A 110 -5.06 5.27 17.46
CA ARG A 110 -6.21 4.69 16.76
C ARG A 110 -6.00 3.22 16.42
N ILE A 111 -4.77 2.83 16.08
CA ILE A 111 -4.38 1.43 15.89
C ILE A 111 -4.49 0.68 17.21
N ASP A 112 -3.98 1.24 18.31
CA ASP A 112 -4.05 0.65 19.65
C ASP A 112 -5.51 0.44 20.07
N LYS A 113 -6.38 1.46 19.88
CA LYS A 113 -7.83 1.33 20.10
C LYS A 113 -8.46 0.22 19.27
N TYR A 114 -8.03 0.05 18.03
CA TYR A 114 -8.53 -1.03 17.18
C TYR A 114 -8.12 -2.41 17.73
N LEU A 115 -6.87 -2.57 18.16
CA LEU A 115 -6.37 -3.80 18.77
C LEU A 115 -7.10 -4.12 20.10
N GLU A 116 -7.42 -3.11 20.91
CA GLU A 116 -8.24 -3.28 22.12
C GLU A 116 -9.65 -3.80 21.78
N LEU A 117 -10.31 -3.21 20.78
CA LEU A 117 -11.64 -3.65 20.34
C LEU A 117 -11.62 -5.03 19.67
N GLU A 118 -10.51 -5.42 19.05
CA GLU A 118 -10.33 -6.75 18.47
C GLU A 118 -10.22 -7.81 19.58
N LYS A 119 -9.38 -7.56 20.60
CA LYS A 119 -9.28 -8.43 21.79
C LYS A 119 -10.59 -8.57 22.55
N LEU A 120 -11.31 -7.46 22.71
CA LEU A 120 -12.61 -7.46 23.39
C LEU A 120 -13.64 -8.37 22.69
N ASP A 121 -13.64 -8.41 21.35
CA ASP A 121 -14.56 -9.27 20.59
C ASP A 121 -14.14 -10.76 20.62
N GLU A 122 -12.86 -11.05 20.80
CA GLU A 122 -12.33 -12.41 20.99
C GLU A 122 -12.64 -12.96 22.40
N GLU A 123 -12.60 -12.09 23.43
CA GLU A 123 -12.87 -12.44 24.81
C GLU A 123 -14.37 -12.35 25.14
N SER A 124 -15.12 -13.41 24.84
CA SER A 124 -16.58 -13.50 25.03
C SER A 124 -17.07 -13.20 26.45
N ASP A 125 -16.23 -13.41 27.47
CA ASP A 125 -16.59 -13.19 28.87
C ASP A 125 -16.72 -11.71 29.24
N GLN A 126 -16.01 -10.82 28.54
CA GLN A 126 -16.08 -9.38 28.77
C GLN A 126 -17.41 -8.75 28.30
N HIS A 127 -18.17 -9.47 27.47
CA HIS A 127 -19.48 -9.03 26.99
C HIS A 127 -20.62 -9.28 28.00
N SER A 128 -20.35 -10.00 29.09
CA SER A 128 -21.36 -10.40 30.08
C SER A 128 -22.06 -9.22 30.77
N TYR A 129 -21.37 -8.09 30.92
CA TYR A 129 -21.90 -6.87 31.55
C TYR A 129 -22.52 -5.86 30.57
N LEU A 130 -22.46 -6.13 29.25
CA LEU A 130 -22.88 -5.19 28.22
C LEU A 130 -24.25 -5.54 27.63
N THR A 131 -25.03 -4.51 27.31
CA THR A 131 -26.30 -4.70 26.60
C THR A 131 -26.07 -5.06 25.13
N LYS A 132 -27.03 -5.77 24.51
CA LYS A 132 -26.99 -6.08 23.06
C LYS A 132 -26.81 -4.84 22.18
N LYS A 133 -27.33 -3.67 22.61
CA LYS A 133 -27.17 -2.39 21.90
C LYS A 133 -25.73 -1.89 21.96
N GLU A 134 -25.05 -2.04 23.08
CA GLU A 134 -23.65 -1.64 23.27
C GLU A 134 -22.71 -2.55 22.51
N ILE A 135 -22.93 -3.86 22.58
CA ILE A 135 -22.18 -4.86 21.78
C ILE A 135 -22.28 -4.51 20.29
N LEU A 136 -23.47 -4.18 19.79
CA LEU A 136 -23.66 -3.78 18.40
C LEU A 136 -22.90 -2.49 18.04
N LYS A 137 -22.84 -1.51 18.95
CA LYS A 137 -22.08 -0.26 18.73
C LYS A 137 -20.57 -0.54 18.67
N LEU A 138 -20.05 -1.33 19.60
CA LEU A 138 -18.64 -1.72 19.65
C LEU A 138 -18.23 -2.48 18.39
N LYS A 139 -19.05 -3.44 17.96
CA LYS A 139 -18.83 -4.19 16.72
C LYS A 139 -18.79 -3.29 15.49
N LYS A 140 -19.72 -2.34 15.37
CA LYS A 140 -19.72 -1.35 14.28
C LYS A 140 -18.48 -0.45 14.30
N GLU A 141 -18.03 -0.04 15.48
CA GLU A 141 -16.81 0.76 15.62
C GLU A 141 -15.57 -0.04 15.22
N ARG A 142 -15.46 -1.29 15.70
CA ARG A 142 -14.40 -2.22 15.32
C ARG A 142 -14.36 -2.46 13.82
N ASP A 143 -15.49 -2.76 13.18
CA ASP A 143 -15.54 -3.01 11.74
C ASP A 143 -15.10 -1.79 10.92
N LYS A 144 -15.46 -0.59 11.39
CA LYS A 144 -15.01 0.67 10.80
C LYS A 144 -13.50 0.84 10.93
N LEU A 145 -12.92 0.56 12.09
CA LEU A 145 -11.48 0.68 12.32
C LEU A 145 -10.69 -0.41 11.59
N LYS A 146 -11.16 -1.66 11.61
CA LYS A 146 -10.59 -2.80 10.87
C LYS A 146 -10.36 -2.44 9.42
N LYS A 147 -11.37 -1.84 8.78
CA LYS A 147 -11.29 -1.41 7.38
C LYS A 147 -10.08 -0.52 7.08
N TYR A 148 -9.60 0.30 8.03
CA TYR A 148 -8.48 1.22 7.81
C TYR A 148 -7.15 0.71 8.39
N PHE A 149 -7.19 0.01 9.52
CA PHE A 149 -6.00 -0.30 10.31
C PHE A 149 -5.60 -1.78 10.27
N GLU A 150 -6.35 -2.66 9.59
CA GLU A 150 -6.01 -4.08 9.46
C GLU A 150 -4.58 -4.30 8.94
N GLY A 151 -4.18 -3.58 7.89
CA GLY A 151 -2.83 -3.69 7.33
C GLY A 151 -1.74 -2.96 8.12
N LEU A 152 -2.10 -2.22 9.17
CA LEU A 152 -1.18 -1.44 10.02
C LEU A 152 -0.99 -2.04 11.41
N LYS A 153 -1.63 -3.17 11.74
CA LYS A 153 -1.58 -3.80 13.08
C LYS A 153 -0.16 -4.02 13.59
N ASN A 154 0.74 -4.44 12.72
CA ASN A 154 2.13 -4.78 13.08
C ASN A 154 3.07 -3.56 13.06
N MET A 155 2.56 -2.36 12.79
CA MET A 155 3.34 -1.15 12.64
C MET A 155 3.65 -0.49 13.99
N LYS A 156 4.75 -0.91 14.63
CA LYS A 156 5.18 -0.36 15.94
C LYS A 156 5.94 0.98 15.84
N LYS A 157 6.68 1.15 14.74
CA LYS A 157 7.49 2.32 14.38
C LYS A 157 7.13 2.79 12.97
N LEU A 158 7.59 3.99 12.61
CA LEU A 158 7.52 4.49 11.23
C LEU A 158 8.23 3.52 10.26
N PRO A 159 7.78 3.45 9.00
CA PRO A 159 8.41 2.61 8.00
C PRO A 159 9.69 3.28 7.51
N ASP A 160 10.65 2.49 7.07
CA ASP A 160 11.93 2.97 6.54
C ASP A 160 11.83 3.27 5.03
N ALA A 161 10.84 2.69 4.34
CA ALA A 161 10.49 3.02 2.96
C ALA A 161 8.99 2.83 2.68
N ILE A 162 8.50 3.46 1.62
CA ILE A 162 7.13 3.33 1.14
C ILE A 162 7.11 2.82 -0.31
N TYR A 163 6.23 1.86 -0.59
CA TYR A 163 5.92 1.39 -1.94
C TYR A 163 4.52 1.86 -2.30
N VAL A 164 4.40 2.69 -3.34
CA VAL A 164 3.12 3.35 -3.69
C VAL A 164 2.68 2.92 -5.09
N VAL A 165 1.44 2.45 -5.19
CA VAL A 165 0.77 2.19 -6.47
C VAL A 165 -0.11 3.39 -6.82
N ASP A 166 0.17 4.00 -7.99
CA ASP A 166 -0.53 5.19 -8.51
C ASP A 166 -0.34 6.44 -7.63
N THR A 167 0.75 7.17 -7.88
CA THR A 167 1.12 8.40 -7.16
C THR A 167 0.10 9.53 -7.31
N LYS A 168 -0.74 9.51 -8.36
CA LYS A 168 -1.79 10.52 -8.54
C LYS A 168 -2.97 10.29 -7.59
N ARG A 169 -3.30 9.03 -7.31
CA ARG A 169 -4.33 8.69 -6.33
C ARG A 169 -3.82 8.85 -4.90
N GLU A 170 -2.57 8.47 -4.66
CA GLU A 170 -1.93 8.50 -3.34
C GLU A 170 -1.05 9.73 -3.14
N GLU A 171 -1.43 10.87 -3.70
CA GLU A 171 -0.62 12.09 -3.65
C GLU A 171 -0.30 12.50 -2.20
N THR A 172 -1.26 12.36 -1.29
CA THR A 172 -1.06 12.66 0.13
C THR A 172 0.00 11.76 0.77
N ALA A 173 0.02 10.46 0.43
CA ALA A 173 1.01 9.53 0.95
C ALA A 173 2.42 9.88 0.45
N VAL A 174 2.53 10.25 -0.84
CA VAL A 174 3.79 10.65 -1.46
C VAL A 174 4.29 11.99 -0.91
N ARG A 175 3.40 12.92 -0.56
CA ARG A 175 3.78 14.21 0.05
C ARG A 175 4.20 14.08 1.51
N GLU A 176 3.69 13.06 2.21
CA GLU A 176 4.05 12.79 3.61
C GLU A 176 5.36 12.00 3.75
N ALA A 177 5.73 11.22 2.73
CA ALA A 177 6.96 10.43 2.66
C ALA A 177 8.17 11.30 2.24
#